data_AF-A0AAD4C435-F1
#
_entry.id   AF-A0AAD4C435-F1
#
_cell.length_a   1.000
_cell.length_b   1.000
_cell.length_c   1.000
_cell.angle_alpha   90.00
_cell.angle_beta   90.00
_cell.angle_gamma   90.00
#
_symmetry.space_group_name_H-M   'P 1'
#
loop_
_entity.id
_entity.type
_entity.pdbx_description
1 polymer ?
#
loop_
_entity_poly.entity_id
_entity_poly.type
_entity_poly.pdbx_seq_one_letter_code
_entity_poly.pdbx_strand_id
1 'polypeptide(L)'
;MFSTNLLSKAERSSFRKPTSLTNPRRSTTLRDTWSPPAWTEEKPGEQPETPLYKLQDVNAAPEELEHLQTERDQSRDHEVRTAPLITREAYVAGGFAKMSMQYGVIGEALSIQSKLGVYEPVDPRLYINTNAPFSAVVCGVQGSGKSHTVSVLLENMFIPNLHSIGMLSKPLAGLVLHFGEGGPSSRPSEAAWVGVPSSANPNIKTPPVRVYVSKSSLNTMKAVYEPLGKHVKVMPLLFNESELDAEAFLSMMAVGPSENAPLYIQTVLSILRELGESFSYRGFLRRLEEKNFNPAQTAGLEQRLSLLNSFMDMRPLRPSSRFAAGELTIVDLSDPFIDPGSACGLFEIVTRLFVRADAGTGKVLVVDEAHKYLSTNRGVAGLTKSLLTLTREQRHLGVRVLISTQEPTVIPPVLLDLCTVAIMHRFSSPAWWDHLARHVSADISTEQGFDKVVKLQTGEAIVLAPSGMGVFPDDSGTSKTKDSATAEGAPRKAPLTLGQFGRRLILMKTRARVTKDGGASILVVDSESESEASESESD
;
A
#
# COMPACT_ATOMS: atom_id res chain seq x y z
N MET A 1 12.74 -26.63 49.66
CA MET A 1 13.62 -27.82 49.63
C MET A 1 12.83 -28.98 49.04
N PHE A 2 13.25 -29.54 47.92
CA PHE A 2 13.38 -30.99 47.70
C PHE A 2 14.19 -31.22 46.41
N SER A 3 14.94 -32.32 46.36
CA SER A 3 16.16 -32.40 45.58
C SER A 3 15.99 -33.01 44.18
N THR A 4 16.90 -32.61 43.29
CA THR A 4 17.14 -33.24 41.98
C THR A 4 17.61 -34.69 42.12
N ASN A 5 17.17 -35.57 41.22
CA ASN A 5 18.04 -36.48 40.45
C ASN A 5 17.21 -37.41 39.54
N LEU A 6 17.51 -37.40 38.24
CA LEU A 6 17.17 -38.50 37.33
C LEU A 6 18.32 -38.72 36.36
N LEU A 7 19.02 -39.84 36.56
CA LEU A 7 20.15 -40.30 35.75
C LEU A 7 19.64 -41.07 34.53
N SER A 8 20.07 -40.71 33.32
CA SER A 8 20.03 -41.61 32.16
C SER A 8 21.44 -42.04 31.79
N LYS A 9 21.66 -43.36 31.66
CA LYS A 9 22.97 -43.97 31.43
C LYS A 9 23.52 -43.64 30.04
N ALA A 10 24.85 -43.53 29.95
CA ALA A 10 25.59 -43.47 28.71
C ALA A 10 25.98 -44.89 28.23
N GLU A 11 25.96 -45.11 26.92
CA GLU A 11 26.65 -46.22 26.26
C GLU A 11 27.82 -45.71 25.39
N ARG A 12 28.80 -46.58 25.16
CA ARG A 12 30.12 -46.23 24.61
C ARG A 12 30.40 -46.94 23.29
N SER A 13 30.90 -46.22 22.28
CA SER A 13 31.86 -46.74 21.29
C SER A 13 32.63 -45.56 20.68
N SER A 14 33.84 -45.27 21.18
CA SER A 14 35.13 -45.83 20.73
C SER A 14 35.81 -45.01 19.61
N PHE A 15 36.63 -44.04 20.04
CA PHE A 15 37.63 -43.34 19.23
C PHE A 15 38.63 -44.29 18.54
N ARG A 16 39.03 -43.97 17.30
CA ARG A 16 40.40 -44.22 16.81
C ARG A 16 40.86 -43.12 15.83
N LYS A 17 41.86 -42.34 16.24
CA LYS A 17 42.92 -41.74 15.40
C LYS A 17 44.26 -42.19 15.98
N PRO A 18 45.20 -42.63 15.14
CA PRO A 18 46.59 -42.14 15.22
C PRO A 18 47.21 -42.00 13.82
N THR A 19 48.34 -41.33 13.53
CA THR A 19 49.21 -40.37 14.27
C THR A 19 50.10 -39.65 13.23
N SER A 20 50.66 -38.49 13.61
CA SER A 20 51.72 -37.79 12.88
C SER A 20 53.12 -38.37 13.11
N LEU A 21 54.03 -38.20 12.14
CA LEU A 21 55.53 -38.25 12.16
C LEU A 21 56.00 -37.97 10.71
N THR A 22 57.08 -37.24 10.36
CA THR A 22 57.88 -36.20 11.05
C THR A 22 58.60 -35.34 9.98
N ASN A 23 59.12 -34.16 10.33
CA ASN A 23 59.99 -33.34 9.47
C ASN A 23 61.48 -33.70 9.73
N PRO A 24 62.41 -33.66 8.74
CA PRO A 24 63.39 -32.56 8.76
C PRO A 24 63.93 -32.09 7.38
N ARG A 25 64.86 -31.13 7.45
CA ARG A 25 65.37 -30.25 6.37
C ARG A 25 66.48 -30.87 5.47
N ARG A 26 66.61 -30.22 4.29
CA ARG A 26 67.85 -29.71 3.62
C ARG A 26 68.48 -30.48 2.41
N SER A 27 68.61 -29.68 1.34
CA SER A 27 69.74 -29.51 0.38
C SER A 27 70.06 -30.53 -0.72
N THR A 28 70.13 -29.98 -1.96
CA THR A 28 71.08 -30.28 -3.08
C THR A 28 71.01 -31.67 -3.75
N THR A 29 71.17 -31.87 -5.08
CA THR A 29 71.58 -31.00 -6.20
C THR A 29 71.20 -31.64 -7.57
N LEU A 30 71.07 -30.81 -8.62
CA LEU A 30 71.42 -31.05 -10.04
C LEU A 30 70.90 -32.28 -10.82
N ARG A 31 70.25 -31.98 -11.96
CA ARG A 31 70.33 -32.67 -13.28
C ARG A 31 69.72 -34.09 -13.39
N ASP A 32 69.19 -34.56 -14.52
CA ASP A 32 69.21 -34.03 -15.90
C ASP A 32 67.97 -34.44 -16.74
N THR A 33 67.77 -33.75 -17.87
CA THR A 33 67.11 -34.18 -19.14
C THR A 33 65.73 -34.88 -19.14
N TRP A 34 64.70 -34.11 -19.52
CA TRP A 34 63.75 -34.54 -20.57
C TRP A 34 63.43 -33.33 -21.47
N SER A 35 63.65 -33.46 -22.78
CA SER A 35 63.27 -32.43 -23.77
C SER A 35 62.12 -32.96 -24.64
N PRO A 36 60.98 -32.26 -24.76
CA PRO A 36 59.94 -32.62 -25.73
C PRO A 36 60.43 -32.37 -27.17
N PRO A 37 59.87 -33.08 -28.17
CA PRO A 37 60.37 -33.05 -29.54
C PRO A 37 60.17 -31.68 -30.21
N ALA A 38 61.07 -31.35 -31.14
CA ALA A 38 60.98 -30.17 -31.98
C ALA A 38 59.80 -30.30 -32.96
N TRP A 39 58.66 -29.72 -32.58
CA TRP A 39 57.63 -29.35 -33.55
C TRP A 39 58.16 -28.15 -34.33
N THR A 40 58.31 -28.32 -35.63
CA THR A 40 58.55 -27.21 -36.55
C THR A 40 57.43 -26.19 -36.43
N GLU A 41 57.76 -24.91 -36.24
CA GLU A 41 56.80 -23.82 -36.38
C GLU A 41 56.34 -23.68 -37.84
N GLU A 42 55.41 -24.54 -38.26
CA GLU A 42 54.46 -24.10 -39.26
C GLU A 42 53.63 -22.98 -38.62
N LYS A 43 53.87 -21.75 -39.08
CA LYS A 43 53.03 -20.62 -38.72
C LYS A 43 51.57 -21.03 -39.00
N PRO A 44 50.65 -20.94 -38.02
CA PRO A 44 49.24 -21.14 -38.32
C PRO A 44 48.87 -20.07 -39.36
N GLY A 45 48.49 -20.53 -40.55
CA GLY A 45 48.02 -19.61 -41.58
C GLY A 45 46.81 -18.86 -41.03
N GLU A 46 46.82 -17.53 -41.15
CA GLU A 46 45.66 -16.70 -40.87
C GLU A 46 44.53 -17.12 -41.84
N GLN A 47 43.71 -18.08 -41.43
CA GLN A 47 42.38 -18.20 -41.99
C GLN A 47 41.64 -16.94 -41.52
N PRO A 48 41.17 -16.08 -42.44
CA PRO A 48 40.34 -14.95 -42.03
C PRO A 48 39.09 -15.54 -41.37
N GLU A 49 38.80 -15.13 -40.12
CA GLU A 49 37.53 -15.44 -39.49
C GLU A 49 36.43 -14.80 -40.34
N THR A 50 35.85 -15.57 -41.26
CA THR A 50 34.70 -15.14 -42.03
C THR A 50 33.57 -14.89 -41.04
N PRO A 51 33.05 -13.66 -40.93
CA PRO A 51 32.02 -13.36 -39.96
C PRO A 51 30.80 -14.26 -40.21
N LEU A 52 30.25 -14.82 -39.13
CA LEU A 52 29.20 -15.85 -39.16
C LEU A 52 27.97 -15.46 -40.01
N TYR A 53 27.77 -14.16 -40.18
CA TYR A 53 26.78 -13.52 -41.04
C TYR A 53 27.30 -12.13 -41.44
N LYS A 54 26.75 -11.52 -42.49
CA LYS A 54 27.00 -10.10 -42.78
C LYS A 54 26.03 -9.24 -41.95
N LEU A 55 26.51 -8.15 -41.37
CA LEU A 55 25.66 -7.24 -40.58
C LEU A 55 24.46 -6.68 -41.37
N GLN A 56 24.60 -6.54 -42.69
CA GLN A 56 23.54 -6.08 -43.59
C GLN A 56 22.39 -7.09 -43.69
N ASP A 57 22.69 -8.40 -43.67
CA ASP A 57 21.69 -9.46 -43.74
C ASP A 57 20.87 -9.55 -42.43
N VAL A 58 21.48 -9.18 -41.28
CA VAL A 58 20.79 -9.09 -39.98
C VAL A 58 19.92 -7.84 -39.88
N ASN A 59 20.33 -6.73 -40.50
CA ASN A 59 19.56 -5.49 -40.52
C ASN A 59 18.52 -5.44 -41.66
N ALA A 60 18.32 -6.54 -42.40
CA ALA A 60 17.50 -6.59 -43.61
C ALA A 60 15.98 -6.65 -43.38
N ALA A 61 15.51 -6.73 -42.13
CA ALA A 61 14.09 -6.78 -41.75
C ALA A 61 13.63 -5.50 -41.02
N PRO A 62 13.59 -4.32 -41.69
CA PRO A 62 13.18 -3.07 -41.06
C PRO A 62 11.69 -3.05 -40.65
N GLU A 63 10.83 -3.78 -41.36
CA GLU A 63 9.39 -3.91 -41.06
C GLU A 63 9.16 -4.65 -39.72
N GLU A 64 9.99 -5.66 -39.41
CA GLU A 64 9.98 -6.34 -38.09
C GLU A 64 10.43 -5.39 -36.96
N LEU A 65 11.39 -4.50 -37.24
CA LEU A 65 11.84 -3.48 -36.30
C LEU A 65 10.79 -2.39 -36.06
N GLU A 66 9.98 -2.03 -37.06
CA GLU A 66 8.92 -1.01 -36.96
C GLU A 66 7.82 -1.45 -35.96
N HIS A 67 7.39 -2.72 -36.02
CA HIS A 67 6.48 -3.29 -35.02
C HIS A 67 7.09 -3.25 -33.61
N LEU A 68 8.35 -3.65 -33.46
CA LEU A 68 9.06 -3.63 -32.17
C LEU A 68 9.32 -2.21 -31.62
N GLN A 69 9.39 -1.20 -32.47
CA GLN A 69 9.49 0.22 -32.06
C GLN A 69 8.13 0.75 -31.63
N THR A 70 7.09 0.46 -32.42
CA THR A 70 5.70 0.85 -32.15
C THR A 70 5.21 0.31 -30.79
N GLU A 71 5.48 -0.96 -30.47
CA GLU A 71 5.15 -1.53 -29.16
C GLU A 71 5.95 -0.89 -28.02
N ARG A 72 7.24 -0.60 -28.24
CA ARG A 72 8.09 0.06 -27.22
C ARG A 72 7.60 1.47 -26.90
N ASP A 73 7.24 2.25 -27.91
CA ASP A 73 6.73 3.60 -27.69
C ASP A 73 5.35 3.59 -27.04
N GLN A 74 4.44 2.68 -27.44
CA GLN A 74 3.15 2.48 -26.76
C GLN A 74 3.34 2.05 -25.29
N SER A 75 4.30 1.15 -25.00
CA SER A 75 4.60 0.74 -23.62
C SER A 75 5.11 1.91 -22.78
N ARG A 76 6.03 2.72 -23.32
CA ARG A 76 6.57 3.90 -22.62
C ARG A 76 5.49 4.95 -22.37
N ASP A 77 4.61 5.20 -23.35
CA ASP A 77 3.46 6.08 -23.19
C ASP A 77 2.49 5.58 -22.11
N HIS A 78 2.26 4.26 -22.04
CA HIS A 78 1.43 3.64 -21.02
C HIS A 78 2.07 3.71 -19.62
N GLU A 79 3.37 3.47 -19.50
CA GLU A 79 4.11 3.64 -18.24
C GLU A 79 4.01 5.08 -17.72
N VAL A 80 4.28 6.07 -18.59
CA VAL A 80 4.14 7.50 -18.28
C VAL A 80 2.73 7.80 -17.74
N ARG A 81 1.68 7.37 -18.45
CA ARG A 81 0.27 7.60 -18.05
C ARG A 81 -0.14 6.89 -16.75
N THR A 82 0.51 5.78 -16.39
CA THR A 82 0.17 4.95 -15.22
C THR A 82 1.09 5.12 -14.01
N ALA A 83 2.16 5.90 -14.15
CA ALA A 83 3.06 6.26 -13.05
C ALA A 83 2.30 6.86 -11.85
N PRO A 84 2.41 6.29 -10.63
CA PRO A 84 1.62 6.74 -9.48
C PRO A 84 2.11 8.06 -8.90
N LEU A 85 3.43 8.30 -8.91
CA LEU A 85 4.07 9.54 -8.45
C LEU A 85 4.88 10.17 -9.57
N ILE A 86 4.88 11.50 -9.67
CA ILE A 86 5.52 12.25 -10.77
C ILE A 86 6.19 13.50 -10.18
N THR A 87 7.48 13.76 -10.47
CA THR A 87 8.11 15.06 -10.13
C THR A 87 7.69 16.16 -11.11
N ARG A 88 7.79 17.44 -10.72
CA ARG A 88 7.47 18.54 -11.65
C ARG A 88 8.33 18.56 -12.91
N GLU A 89 9.59 18.19 -12.82
CA GLU A 89 10.48 18.08 -13.98
C GLU A 89 9.99 16.99 -14.94
N ALA A 90 9.59 15.82 -14.40
CA ALA A 90 8.98 14.76 -15.21
C ALA A 90 7.61 15.16 -15.78
N TYR A 91 6.79 15.90 -15.03
CA TYR A 91 5.51 16.42 -15.52
C TYR A 91 5.67 17.28 -16.78
N VAL A 92 6.73 18.10 -16.83
CA VAL A 92 7.06 18.92 -18.00
C VAL A 92 7.71 18.08 -19.10
N ALA A 93 8.76 17.32 -18.79
CA ALA A 93 9.53 16.55 -19.78
C ALA A 93 8.71 15.43 -20.45
N GLY A 94 7.85 14.74 -19.70
CA GLY A 94 6.92 13.72 -20.20
C GLY A 94 5.67 14.28 -20.89
N GLY A 95 5.54 15.61 -21.03
CA GLY A 95 4.43 16.23 -21.75
C GLY A 95 3.04 16.03 -21.13
N PHE A 96 2.98 15.68 -19.83
CA PHE A 96 1.76 15.26 -19.13
C PHE A 96 0.61 16.28 -19.22
N ALA A 97 0.92 17.58 -19.32
CA ALA A 97 -0.07 18.63 -19.54
C ALA A 97 -0.92 18.43 -20.82
N LYS A 98 -0.40 17.74 -21.84
CA LYS A 98 -1.12 17.41 -23.08
C LYS A 98 -2.00 16.16 -22.93
N MET A 99 -1.75 15.32 -21.92
CA MET A 99 -2.40 14.01 -21.76
C MET A 99 -3.77 14.06 -21.05
N SER A 100 -4.26 15.26 -20.68
CA SER A 100 -5.56 15.46 -20.02
C SER A 100 -5.79 14.58 -18.79
N MET A 101 -4.74 14.35 -17.99
CA MET A 101 -4.79 13.53 -16.78
C MET A 101 -5.35 14.30 -15.59
N GLN A 102 -5.98 13.59 -14.65
CA GLN A 102 -6.20 14.10 -13.29
C GLN A 102 -5.07 13.70 -12.33
N TYR A 103 -4.64 14.65 -11.52
CA TYR A 103 -3.52 14.53 -10.59
C TYR A 103 -3.65 15.55 -9.46
N GLY A 104 -3.01 15.26 -8.31
CA GLY A 104 -2.93 16.19 -7.20
C GLY A 104 -1.49 16.40 -6.71
N VAL A 105 -1.22 17.52 -6.06
CA VAL A 105 0.03 17.75 -5.31
C VAL A 105 -0.06 16.95 -4.01
N ILE A 106 0.86 16.03 -3.76
CA ILE A 106 0.96 15.32 -2.47
C ILE A 106 1.88 16.06 -1.49
N GLY A 107 2.87 16.79 -2.01
CA GLY A 107 3.86 17.48 -1.20
C GLY A 107 5.08 17.92 -2.00
N GLU A 108 6.19 18.03 -1.28
CA GLU A 108 7.51 18.44 -1.74
C GLU A 108 8.47 17.26 -1.69
N ALA A 109 9.15 16.94 -2.79
CA ALA A 109 10.30 16.04 -2.83
C ALA A 109 11.55 16.85 -2.46
N LEU A 110 11.97 16.75 -1.20
CA LEU A 110 13.13 17.44 -0.63
C LEU A 110 14.44 16.92 -1.22
N SER A 111 14.55 15.61 -1.43
CA SER A 111 15.68 15.00 -2.15
C SER A 111 15.32 13.63 -2.71
N ILE A 112 16.05 13.20 -3.74
CA ILE A 112 15.93 11.91 -4.39
C ILE A 112 17.30 11.24 -4.38
N GLN A 113 17.38 10.02 -3.87
CA GLN A 113 18.63 9.42 -3.42
C GLN A 113 18.85 8.07 -4.09
N SER A 114 20.07 7.85 -4.59
CA SER A 114 20.51 6.61 -5.25
C SER A 114 21.88 6.18 -4.71
N LYS A 115 22.44 5.07 -5.21
CA LYS A 115 23.85 4.69 -4.95
C LYS A 115 24.85 5.71 -5.49
N LEU A 116 24.46 6.46 -6.52
CA LEU A 116 25.33 7.36 -7.29
C LEU A 116 25.32 8.78 -6.73
N GLY A 117 24.34 9.14 -5.89
CA GLY A 117 24.33 10.40 -5.17
C GLY A 117 22.95 10.82 -4.68
N VAL A 118 22.87 12.09 -4.26
CA VAL A 118 21.64 12.78 -3.89
C VAL A 118 21.36 13.82 -4.96
N TYR A 119 20.12 13.84 -5.46
CA TYR A 119 19.60 14.83 -6.41
C TYR A 119 18.48 15.62 -5.73
N GLU A 120 18.59 16.94 -5.75
CA GLU A 120 17.55 17.85 -5.27
C GLU A 120 16.80 18.40 -6.50
N PRO A 121 15.49 18.14 -6.65
CA PRO A 121 14.71 18.65 -7.79
C PRO A 121 14.69 20.19 -7.83
N VAL A 122 14.76 20.78 -9.03
CA VAL A 122 14.72 22.25 -9.18
C VAL A 122 13.37 22.84 -8.77
N ASP A 123 12.29 22.09 -8.99
CA ASP A 123 10.96 22.38 -8.47
C ASP A 123 10.53 21.21 -7.58
N PRO A 124 10.34 21.43 -6.26
CA PRO A 124 10.14 20.35 -5.31
C PRO A 124 8.77 19.67 -5.47
N ARG A 125 7.83 20.20 -6.25
CA ARG A 125 6.45 19.66 -6.26
C ARG A 125 6.41 18.21 -6.74
N LEU A 126 5.91 17.35 -5.85
CA LEU A 126 5.62 15.96 -6.08
C LEU A 126 4.11 15.79 -6.31
N TYR A 127 3.74 15.15 -7.41
CA TYR A 127 2.35 14.89 -7.78
C TYR A 127 2.01 13.42 -7.57
N ILE A 128 0.78 13.15 -7.13
CA ILE A 128 0.12 11.84 -7.15
C ILE A 128 -0.82 11.79 -8.35
N ASN A 129 -0.69 10.75 -9.17
CA ASN A 129 -1.57 10.47 -10.29
C ASN A 129 -2.87 9.86 -9.77
N THR A 130 -3.96 10.63 -9.77
CA THR A 130 -5.27 10.16 -9.32
C THR A 130 -6.10 9.57 -10.48
N ASN A 131 -5.59 9.62 -11.71
CA ASN A 131 -6.21 9.04 -12.90
C ASN A 131 -5.95 7.53 -13.03
N ALA A 132 -4.74 7.07 -12.70
CA ALA A 132 -4.36 5.66 -12.75
C ALA A 132 -4.69 4.91 -11.44
N PRO A 133 -5.11 3.63 -11.50
CA PRO A 133 -5.16 2.73 -10.34
C PRO A 133 -3.78 2.50 -9.72
N PHE A 134 -3.66 2.66 -8.40
CA PHE A 134 -2.43 2.40 -7.65
C PHE A 134 -2.73 1.84 -6.25
N SER A 135 -1.74 1.15 -5.71
CA SER A 135 -1.72 0.61 -4.35
C SER A 135 -0.65 1.34 -3.53
N ALA A 136 -1.03 1.81 -2.34
CA ALA A 136 -0.11 2.52 -1.44
C ALA A 136 -0.21 2.06 0.01
N VAL A 137 0.93 1.89 0.67
CA VAL A 137 1.02 1.70 2.12
C VAL A 137 1.54 2.99 2.75
N VAL A 138 0.86 3.48 3.77
CA VAL A 138 1.24 4.65 4.57
C VAL A 138 1.45 4.19 6.01
N CYS A 139 2.69 4.25 6.50
CA CYS A 139 3.05 3.78 7.83
C CYS A 139 3.92 4.77 8.61
N GLY A 140 3.95 4.61 9.92
CA GLY A 140 4.66 5.48 10.86
C GLY A 140 3.92 5.58 12.20
N VAL A 141 4.61 6.03 13.25
CA VAL A 141 4.03 6.13 14.60
C VAL A 141 2.95 7.22 14.67
N GLN A 142 2.11 7.18 15.71
CA GLN A 142 1.14 8.25 15.99
C GLN A 142 1.82 9.64 16.01
N GLY A 143 1.17 10.65 15.41
CA GLY A 143 1.71 12.02 15.32
C GLY A 143 2.85 12.23 14.31
N SER A 144 3.24 11.20 13.54
CA SER A 144 4.31 11.32 12.52
C SER A 144 3.90 11.98 11.20
N GLY A 145 2.58 12.04 10.92
CA GLY A 145 2.04 12.56 9.64
C GLY A 145 1.24 11.53 8.82
N LYS A 146 1.22 10.25 9.22
CA LYS A 146 0.50 9.15 8.53
C LYS A 146 -0.93 9.52 8.09
N SER A 147 -1.82 9.80 9.04
CA SER A 147 -3.25 10.04 8.74
C SER A 147 -3.49 11.38 8.03
N HIS A 148 -2.60 12.34 8.21
CA HIS A 148 -2.57 13.60 7.46
C HIS A 148 -2.27 13.33 5.97
N THR A 149 -1.27 12.50 5.66
CA THR A 149 -0.96 12.09 4.28
C THR A 149 -2.08 11.29 3.62
N VAL A 150 -2.75 10.39 4.36
CA VAL A 150 -3.96 9.70 3.87
C VAL A 150 -5.07 10.71 3.53
N SER A 151 -5.26 11.72 4.38
CA SER A 151 -6.23 12.79 4.15
C SER A 151 -5.86 13.64 2.92
N VAL A 152 -4.59 13.99 2.73
CA VAL A 152 -4.09 14.71 1.53
C VAL A 152 -4.27 13.88 0.25
N LEU A 153 -4.05 12.56 0.30
CA LEU A 153 -4.37 11.65 -0.80
C LEU A 153 -5.87 11.66 -1.14
N LEU A 154 -6.74 11.66 -0.11
CA LEU A 154 -8.19 11.76 -0.29
C LEU A 154 -8.60 13.14 -0.85
N GLU A 155 -8.07 14.25 -0.34
CA GLU A 155 -8.33 15.59 -0.89
C GLU A 155 -8.06 15.65 -2.41
N ASN A 156 -6.93 15.08 -2.84
CA ASN A 156 -6.55 14.98 -4.26
C ASN A 156 -7.49 14.09 -5.11
N MET A 157 -8.33 13.27 -4.49
CA MET A 157 -9.30 12.38 -5.12
C MET A 157 -10.76 12.87 -5.02
N PHE A 158 -11.05 13.86 -4.16
CA PHE A 158 -12.41 14.31 -3.84
C PHE A 158 -12.66 15.81 -4.02
N ILE A 159 -11.65 16.68 -4.07
CA ILE A 159 -11.83 18.14 -4.12
C ILE A 159 -11.58 18.66 -5.56
N PRO A 160 -12.64 18.87 -6.38
CA PRO A 160 -12.49 19.42 -7.71
C PRO A 160 -12.26 20.93 -7.70
N ASN A 161 -11.84 21.47 -8.84
CA ASN A 161 -11.77 22.92 -9.12
C ASN A 161 -10.83 23.74 -8.20
N LEU A 162 -9.87 23.11 -7.52
CA LEU A 162 -8.88 23.80 -6.68
C LEU A 162 -7.47 23.68 -7.28
N HIS A 163 -7.12 24.63 -8.15
CA HIS A 163 -5.88 24.61 -8.92
C HIS A 163 -4.59 24.60 -8.08
N SER A 164 -4.63 25.06 -6.82
CA SER A 164 -3.49 25.04 -5.90
C SER A 164 -3.08 23.61 -5.49
N ILE A 165 -4.00 22.64 -5.52
CA ILE A 165 -3.73 21.24 -5.20
C ILE A 165 -3.71 20.32 -6.42
N GLY A 166 -3.91 20.83 -7.64
CA GLY A 166 -3.81 20.06 -8.88
C GLY A 166 -5.02 20.19 -9.81
N MET A 167 -5.35 19.10 -10.52
CA MET A 167 -6.46 19.03 -11.47
C MET A 167 -7.26 17.75 -11.24
N LEU A 168 -8.51 17.87 -10.83
CA LEU A 168 -9.43 16.74 -10.60
C LEU A 168 -10.72 16.93 -11.41
N SER A 169 -10.83 16.19 -12.52
CA SER A 169 -11.98 16.25 -13.43
C SER A 169 -13.09 15.29 -13.05
N LYS A 170 -12.75 14.09 -12.55
CA LYS A 170 -13.68 13.07 -12.06
C LYS A 170 -13.32 12.67 -10.63
N PRO A 171 -14.01 13.25 -9.63
CA PRO A 171 -13.95 12.77 -8.25
C PRO A 171 -14.26 11.26 -8.17
N LEU A 172 -13.55 10.56 -7.30
CA LEU A 172 -13.70 9.11 -7.12
C LEU A 172 -14.92 8.78 -6.26
N ALA A 173 -15.27 7.49 -6.16
CA ALA A 173 -16.11 6.97 -5.08
C ALA A 173 -15.21 6.41 -3.98
N GLY A 174 -15.47 6.75 -2.72
CA GLY A 174 -14.61 6.38 -1.59
C GLY A 174 -15.25 5.39 -0.63
N LEU A 175 -14.46 4.43 -0.17
CA LEU A 175 -14.76 3.59 0.99
C LEU A 175 -13.57 3.62 1.96
N VAL A 176 -13.80 4.01 3.21
CA VAL A 176 -12.85 3.91 4.32
C VAL A 176 -13.34 2.83 5.28
N LEU A 177 -12.47 1.90 5.63
CA LEU A 177 -12.67 0.91 6.69
C LEU A 177 -11.91 1.41 7.91
N HIS A 178 -12.62 1.72 9.00
CA HIS A 178 -12.04 2.26 10.22
C HIS A 178 -12.51 1.48 11.45
N PHE A 179 -11.57 1.10 12.30
CA PHE A 179 -11.83 0.39 13.56
C PHE A 179 -10.92 0.98 14.64
N GLY A 180 -11.50 1.69 15.59
CA GLY A 180 -10.82 2.41 16.66
C GLY A 180 -11.20 1.89 18.04
N GLU A 181 -10.92 2.71 19.05
CA GLU A 181 -11.43 2.47 20.41
C GLU A 181 -12.87 2.99 20.48
N GLY A 182 -13.81 2.13 20.86
CA GLY A 182 -15.23 2.49 20.96
C GLY A 182 -15.59 3.14 22.30
N GLY A 183 -16.72 3.85 22.30
CA GLY A 183 -17.29 4.49 23.50
C GLY A 183 -17.33 6.03 23.43
N PRO A 184 -17.76 6.72 24.50
CA PRO A 184 -17.97 8.18 24.48
C PRO A 184 -16.70 9.02 24.27
N SER A 185 -15.53 8.46 24.60
CA SER A 185 -14.22 9.07 24.37
C SER A 185 -13.62 8.75 23.00
N SER A 186 -14.36 8.04 22.14
CA SER A 186 -13.94 7.75 20.77
C SER A 186 -13.78 9.03 19.96
N ARG A 187 -12.89 9.01 18.97
CA ARG A 187 -12.64 10.13 18.06
C ARG A 187 -13.19 9.79 16.68
N PRO A 188 -13.69 10.78 15.92
CA PRO A 188 -14.08 10.55 14.54
C PRO A 188 -12.87 10.12 13.71
N SER A 189 -13.10 9.25 12.72
CA SER A 189 -12.08 8.84 11.75
C SER A 189 -11.47 10.07 11.07
N GLU A 190 -10.14 10.14 10.98
CA GLU A 190 -9.43 11.29 10.41
C GLU A 190 -9.86 11.62 8.97
N ALA A 191 -10.25 10.59 8.21
CA ALA A 191 -10.75 10.73 6.85
C ALA A 191 -12.08 11.52 6.77
N ALA A 192 -12.89 11.55 7.83
CA ALA A 192 -14.16 12.29 7.84
C ALA A 192 -13.96 13.81 7.78
N TRP A 193 -12.83 14.31 8.27
CA TRP A 193 -12.50 15.74 8.17
C TRP A 193 -12.29 16.21 6.73
N VAL A 194 -12.08 15.30 5.75
CA VAL A 194 -12.07 15.65 4.32
C VAL A 194 -13.43 16.22 3.88
N GLY A 195 -14.52 15.90 4.58
CA GLY A 195 -15.84 16.51 4.39
C GLY A 195 -15.98 17.94 4.92
N VAL A 196 -15.00 18.46 5.66
CA VAL A 196 -15.07 19.70 6.43
C VAL A 196 -14.13 20.77 5.84
N PRO A 197 -14.63 21.89 5.29
CA PRO A 197 -13.80 23.00 4.83
C PRO A 197 -12.87 23.53 5.92
N SER A 198 -11.64 23.92 5.55
CA SER A 198 -10.75 24.65 6.46
C SER A 198 -11.17 26.12 6.59
N SER A 199 -10.84 26.77 7.70
CA SER A 199 -11.03 28.21 7.91
C SER A 199 -10.30 29.06 6.86
N ALA A 200 -9.13 28.60 6.40
CA ALA A 200 -8.36 29.25 5.33
C ALA A 200 -9.00 29.10 3.94
N ASN A 201 -9.95 28.18 3.77
CA ASN A 201 -10.55 27.82 2.48
C ASN A 201 -12.07 27.55 2.61
N PRO A 202 -12.88 28.50 3.11
CA PRO A 202 -14.26 28.24 3.52
C PRO A 202 -15.20 27.87 2.36
N ASN A 203 -14.84 28.28 1.13
CA ASN A 203 -15.66 28.11 -0.08
C ASN A 203 -15.34 26.82 -0.87
N ILE A 204 -14.47 25.93 -0.38
CA ILE A 204 -14.15 24.69 -1.11
C ILE A 204 -15.33 23.71 -1.10
N LYS A 205 -15.54 23.05 -2.23
CA LYS A 205 -16.54 21.99 -2.36
C LYS A 205 -15.98 20.68 -1.81
N THR A 206 -16.18 20.43 -0.52
CA THR A 206 -15.86 19.14 0.09
C THR A 206 -16.84 18.03 -0.34
N PRO A 207 -16.42 16.75 -0.34
CA PRO A 207 -17.32 15.64 -0.57
C PRO A 207 -18.34 15.51 0.58
N PRO A 208 -19.60 15.12 0.31
CA PRO A 208 -20.47 14.56 1.34
C PRO A 208 -19.83 13.28 1.92
N VAL A 209 -19.93 13.12 3.24
CA VAL A 209 -19.40 11.96 3.98
C VAL A 209 -20.55 11.17 4.61
N ARG A 210 -20.69 9.88 4.27
CA ARG A 210 -21.62 8.96 4.92
C ARG A 210 -20.86 8.03 5.85
N VAL A 211 -21.09 8.13 7.15
CA VAL A 211 -20.48 7.27 8.18
C VAL A 211 -21.48 6.19 8.58
N TYR A 212 -21.21 4.94 8.24
CA TYR A 212 -21.99 3.79 8.65
C TYR A 212 -21.37 3.15 9.89
N VAL A 213 -22.18 3.01 10.94
CA VAL A 213 -21.76 2.51 12.26
C VAL A 213 -22.65 1.36 12.72
N SER A 214 -22.21 0.59 13.71
CA SER A 214 -23.06 -0.44 14.30
C SER A 214 -24.34 0.16 14.91
N LYS A 215 -25.44 -0.61 14.90
CA LYS A 215 -26.71 -0.16 15.49
C LYS A 215 -26.61 0.09 17.00
N SER A 216 -25.74 -0.67 17.68
CA SER A 216 -25.41 -0.57 19.10
C SER A 216 -24.67 0.73 19.46
N SER A 217 -23.75 1.21 18.61
CA SER A 217 -22.98 2.43 18.86
C SER A 217 -23.62 3.71 18.29
N LEU A 218 -24.71 3.60 17.51
CA LEU A 218 -25.27 4.68 16.68
C LEU A 218 -25.46 6.03 17.41
N ASN A 219 -25.93 6.04 18.65
CA ASN A 219 -26.15 7.29 19.39
C ASN A 219 -24.83 7.92 19.85
N THR A 220 -23.89 7.11 20.33
CA THR A 220 -22.53 7.53 20.69
C THR A 220 -21.82 8.11 19.48
N MET A 221 -21.83 7.40 18.35
CA MET A 221 -21.12 7.82 17.14
C MET A 221 -21.76 9.06 16.50
N LYS A 222 -23.08 9.26 16.63
CA LYS A 222 -23.71 10.55 16.27
C LYS A 222 -23.09 11.72 17.04
N ALA A 223 -22.92 11.60 18.36
CA ALA A 223 -22.30 12.64 19.17
C ALA A 223 -20.80 12.85 18.84
N VAL A 224 -20.07 11.77 18.57
CA VAL A 224 -18.64 11.82 18.18
C VAL A 224 -18.42 12.59 16.85
N TYR A 225 -19.33 12.44 15.88
CA TYR A 225 -19.22 13.06 14.57
C TYR A 225 -20.02 14.37 14.40
N GLU A 226 -20.94 14.70 15.31
CA GLU A 226 -21.73 15.94 15.31
C GLU A 226 -20.87 17.23 15.15
N PRO A 227 -19.69 17.38 15.79
CA PRO A 227 -18.83 18.55 15.63
C PRO A 227 -18.28 18.77 14.20
N LEU A 228 -18.34 17.77 13.31
CA LEU A 228 -17.92 17.91 11.90
C LEU A 228 -19.03 18.54 11.04
N GLY A 229 -20.25 18.68 11.57
CA GLY A 229 -21.35 19.39 10.96
C GLY A 229 -22.02 18.68 9.77
N LYS A 230 -22.93 19.42 9.12
CA LYS A 230 -23.95 18.90 8.18
C LYS A 230 -23.47 18.13 6.94
N HIS A 231 -22.17 18.17 6.60
CA HIS A 231 -21.61 17.40 5.49
C HIS A 231 -21.29 15.95 5.86
N VAL A 232 -21.19 15.65 7.17
CA VAL A 232 -20.98 14.30 7.70
C VAL A 232 -22.30 13.77 8.25
N LYS A 233 -22.73 12.59 7.78
CA LYS A 233 -24.00 11.97 8.17
C LYS A 233 -23.77 10.57 8.73
N VAL A 234 -24.12 10.37 10.00
CA VAL A 234 -24.02 9.07 10.66
C VAL A 234 -25.30 8.26 10.48
N MET A 235 -25.17 7.02 10.00
CA MET A 235 -26.24 6.09 9.69
C MET A 235 -25.92 4.70 10.25
N PRO A 236 -26.91 3.85 10.60
CA PRO A 236 -26.64 2.46 10.93
C PRO A 236 -26.19 1.69 9.67
N LEU A 237 -25.12 0.91 9.79
CA LEU A 237 -24.77 -0.11 8.81
C LEU A 237 -25.83 -1.21 8.87
N LEU A 238 -26.57 -1.40 7.77
CA LEU A 238 -27.55 -2.47 7.63
C LEU A 238 -27.46 -3.07 6.22
N PHE A 239 -27.51 -4.39 6.12
CA PHE A 239 -27.52 -5.14 4.86
C PHE A 239 -28.94 -5.60 4.52
N ASN A 240 -29.29 -5.49 3.24
CA ASN A 240 -30.49 -6.10 2.68
C ASN A 240 -30.22 -7.57 2.30
N GLU A 241 -31.29 -8.36 2.17
CA GLU A 241 -31.20 -9.78 1.76
C GLU A 241 -30.48 -9.98 0.41
N SER A 242 -30.57 -9.02 -0.51
CA SER A 242 -29.86 -9.04 -1.80
C SER A 242 -28.37 -8.65 -1.73
N GLU A 243 -27.90 -8.18 -0.58
CA GLU A 243 -26.51 -7.71 -0.38
C GLU A 243 -25.66 -8.75 0.37
N LEU A 244 -26.28 -9.78 0.96
CA LEU A 244 -25.57 -10.91 1.55
C LEU A 244 -25.62 -12.10 0.60
N ASP A 245 -24.47 -12.49 0.08
CA ASP A 245 -24.26 -13.77 -0.60
C ASP A 245 -23.83 -14.87 0.39
N ALA A 246 -23.77 -16.11 -0.08
CA ALA A 246 -23.29 -17.24 0.72
C ALA A 246 -21.86 -17.03 1.26
N GLU A 247 -21.02 -16.28 0.54
CA GLU A 247 -19.67 -15.90 1.00
C GLU A 247 -19.75 -14.89 2.15
N ALA A 248 -20.64 -13.89 2.12
CA ALA A 248 -20.86 -12.93 3.20
C ALA A 248 -21.28 -13.63 4.49
N PHE A 249 -22.18 -14.58 4.35
CA PHE A 249 -22.63 -15.40 5.45
C PHE A 249 -21.47 -16.20 6.09
N LEU A 250 -20.59 -16.80 5.27
CA LEU A 250 -19.40 -17.51 5.76
C LEU A 250 -18.35 -16.60 6.42
N SER A 251 -18.09 -15.42 5.86
CA SER A 251 -17.21 -14.39 6.44
C SER A 251 -17.65 -14.03 7.86
N MET A 252 -18.94 -13.77 8.06
CA MET A 252 -19.52 -13.35 9.35
C MET A 252 -19.59 -14.48 10.37
N MET A 253 -19.81 -15.71 9.93
CA MET A 253 -19.81 -16.86 10.85
C MET A 253 -18.41 -17.22 11.37
N ALA A 254 -17.34 -16.51 11.00
CA ALA A 254 -15.95 -16.84 11.32
C ALA A 254 -15.59 -18.30 10.95
N VAL A 255 -16.12 -18.78 9.83
CA VAL A 255 -15.79 -20.11 9.26
C VAL A 255 -14.53 -19.99 8.43
N GLY A 256 -13.41 -19.71 9.12
CA GLY A 256 -12.11 -20.03 8.55
C GLY A 256 -11.97 -21.54 8.35
N PRO A 257 -11.15 -22.00 7.38
CA PRO A 257 -10.80 -23.41 7.24
C PRO A 257 -9.92 -23.86 8.42
N SER A 258 -10.54 -24.08 9.58
CA SER A 258 -9.88 -24.59 10.77
C SER A 258 -10.09 -26.09 10.91
N GLU A 259 -9.03 -26.82 11.26
CA GLU A 259 -9.06 -28.26 11.52
C GLU A 259 -9.99 -28.63 12.70
N ASN A 260 -10.38 -27.63 13.52
CA ASN A 260 -11.28 -27.74 14.66
C ASN A 260 -12.68 -27.12 14.40
N ALA A 261 -13.10 -26.97 13.14
CA ALA A 261 -14.44 -26.46 12.83
C ALA A 261 -15.53 -27.43 13.37
N PRO A 262 -16.50 -26.96 14.17
CA PRO A 262 -17.56 -27.82 14.70
C PRO A 262 -18.36 -28.51 13.60
N LEU A 263 -18.76 -29.77 13.81
CA LEU A 263 -19.46 -30.60 12.82
C LEU A 263 -20.70 -29.93 12.18
N TYR A 264 -21.42 -29.07 12.92
CA TYR A 264 -22.58 -28.34 12.37
C TYR A 264 -22.24 -27.41 11.22
N ILE A 265 -20.98 -26.96 11.11
CA ILE A 265 -20.48 -26.15 9.99
C ILE A 265 -20.49 -26.92 8.67
N GLN A 266 -20.28 -28.24 8.68
CA GLN A 266 -20.42 -29.04 7.46
C GLN A 266 -21.87 -29.07 6.96
N THR A 267 -22.84 -29.12 7.88
CA THR A 267 -24.28 -29.01 7.56
C THR A 267 -24.60 -27.65 6.96
N VAL A 268 -24.09 -26.55 7.56
CA VAL A 268 -24.22 -25.19 7.02
C VAL A 268 -23.65 -25.09 5.60
N LEU A 269 -22.43 -25.59 5.37
CA LEU A 269 -21.79 -25.63 4.05
C LEU A 269 -22.55 -26.50 3.04
N SER A 270 -23.25 -27.56 3.47
CA SER A 270 -24.15 -28.31 2.59
C SER A 270 -25.34 -27.46 2.15
N ILE A 271 -26.04 -26.82 3.09
CA ILE A 271 -27.19 -25.95 2.78
C ILE A 271 -26.78 -24.81 1.83
N LEU A 272 -25.62 -24.19 2.03
CA LEU A 272 -25.12 -23.13 1.16
C LEU A 272 -24.83 -23.65 -0.27
N ARG A 273 -24.24 -24.84 -0.42
CA ARG A 273 -24.03 -25.48 -1.73
C ARG A 273 -25.34 -25.90 -2.41
N GLU A 274 -26.33 -26.35 -1.63
CA GLU A 274 -27.67 -26.71 -2.11
C GLU A 274 -28.53 -25.49 -2.47
N LEU A 275 -28.19 -24.29 -2.01
CA LEU A 275 -28.82 -23.03 -2.41
C LEU A 275 -28.10 -22.41 -3.61
N GLY A 276 -26.77 -22.42 -3.63
CA GLY A 276 -25.96 -21.95 -4.75
C GLY A 276 -26.34 -20.52 -5.18
N GLU A 277 -26.59 -20.34 -6.47
CA GLU A 277 -27.03 -19.07 -7.06
C GLU A 277 -28.43 -18.60 -6.60
N SER A 278 -29.26 -19.51 -6.08
CA SER A 278 -30.59 -19.22 -5.52
C SER A 278 -30.56 -18.86 -4.03
N PHE A 279 -29.37 -18.55 -3.49
CA PHE A 279 -29.21 -18.16 -2.09
C PHE A 279 -30.06 -16.94 -1.73
N SER A 280 -30.80 -17.08 -0.62
CA SER A 280 -31.52 -16.02 0.06
C SER A 280 -31.37 -16.26 1.56
N TYR A 281 -31.22 -15.20 2.35
CA TYR A 281 -31.01 -15.33 3.80
C TYR A 281 -32.18 -16.05 4.49
N ARG A 282 -33.42 -15.74 4.09
CA ARG A 282 -34.64 -16.41 4.58
C ARG A 282 -34.75 -17.86 4.12
N GLY A 283 -34.34 -18.16 2.88
CA GLY A 283 -34.29 -19.54 2.37
C GLY A 283 -33.27 -20.38 3.13
N PHE A 284 -32.13 -19.79 3.46
CA PHE A 284 -31.09 -20.41 4.29
C PHE A 284 -31.56 -20.68 5.72
N LEU A 285 -32.16 -19.69 6.40
CA LEU A 285 -32.69 -19.88 7.76
C LEU A 285 -33.74 -21.00 7.80
N ARG A 286 -34.66 -21.05 6.83
CA ARG A 286 -35.66 -22.14 6.75
C ARG A 286 -35.01 -23.52 6.61
N ARG A 287 -34.05 -23.69 5.69
CA ARG A 287 -33.32 -24.97 5.53
C ARG A 287 -32.47 -25.35 6.74
N LEU A 288 -32.15 -24.39 7.59
CA LEU A 288 -31.38 -24.57 8.82
C LEU A 288 -32.30 -24.99 9.98
N GLU A 289 -33.51 -24.42 10.07
CA GLU A 289 -34.59 -24.90 10.96
C GLU A 289 -35.03 -26.34 10.63
N GLU A 290 -35.00 -26.73 9.35
CA GLU A 290 -35.28 -28.09 8.88
C GLU A 290 -34.22 -29.15 9.31
N LYS A 291 -33.08 -28.76 9.91
CA LYS A 291 -32.05 -29.71 10.37
C LYS A 291 -32.13 -29.94 11.87
N ASN A 292 -32.11 -31.22 12.28
CA ASN A 292 -32.00 -31.63 13.68
C ASN A 292 -30.58 -31.39 14.21
N PHE A 293 -30.28 -30.16 14.65
CA PHE A 293 -29.11 -29.84 15.46
C PHE A 293 -29.32 -30.28 16.91
N ASN A 294 -28.23 -30.69 17.58
CA ASN A 294 -28.27 -30.90 19.03
C ASN A 294 -28.24 -29.55 19.79
N PRO A 295 -28.66 -29.47 21.07
CA PRO A 295 -28.78 -28.20 21.78
C PRO A 295 -27.51 -27.34 21.83
N ALA A 296 -26.32 -27.97 21.89
CA ALA A 296 -25.04 -27.25 21.87
C ALA A 296 -24.68 -26.71 20.47
N GLN A 297 -25.07 -27.42 19.41
CA GLN A 297 -24.95 -26.95 18.02
C GLN A 297 -25.90 -25.77 17.77
N THR A 298 -27.17 -25.86 18.21
CA THR A 298 -28.16 -24.79 18.11
C THR A 298 -27.68 -23.53 18.84
N ALA A 299 -27.28 -23.63 20.11
CA ALA A 299 -26.78 -22.48 20.87
C ALA A 299 -25.55 -21.83 20.24
N GLY A 300 -24.58 -22.63 19.74
CA GLY A 300 -23.40 -22.12 19.05
C GLY A 300 -23.71 -21.48 17.68
N LEU A 301 -24.82 -21.86 17.05
CA LEU A 301 -25.29 -21.34 15.77
C LEU A 301 -26.10 -20.04 15.97
N GLU A 302 -27.00 -20.01 16.95
CA GLU A 302 -27.71 -18.80 17.40
C GLU A 302 -26.74 -17.69 17.81
N GLN A 303 -25.67 -18.02 18.55
CA GLN A 303 -24.63 -17.05 18.92
C GLN A 303 -23.96 -16.41 17.69
N ARG A 304 -23.68 -17.18 16.63
CA ARG A 304 -23.10 -16.66 15.37
C ARG A 304 -24.12 -15.87 14.55
N LEU A 305 -25.37 -16.33 14.49
CA LEU A 305 -26.46 -15.64 13.79
C LEU A 305 -26.85 -14.32 14.46
N SER A 306 -26.70 -14.21 15.79
CA SER A 306 -27.03 -13.01 16.56
C SER A 306 -26.31 -11.75 16.04
N LEU A 307 -25.00 -11.84 15.78
CA LEU A 307 -24.23 -10.74 15.21
C LEU A 307 -24.78 -10.35 13.83
N LEU A 308 -24.97 -11.32 12.93
CA LEU A 308 -25.47 -11.06 11.58
C LEU A 308 -26.87 -10.43 11.59
N ASN A 309 -27.77 -10.94 12.42
CA ASN A 309 -29.12 -10.39 12.62
C ASN A 309 -29.11 -8.93 13.11
N SER A 310 -28.10 -8.51 13.88
CA SER A 310 -27.97 -7.12 14.34
C SER A 310 -27.69 -6.12 13.20
N PHE A 311 -27.12 -6.60 12.09
CA PHE A 311 -26.81 -5.84 10.87
C PHE A 311 -27.81 -6.09 9.72
N MET A 312 -28.90 -6.83 9.91
CA MET A 312 -29.91 -7.02 8.85
C MET A 312 -30.99 -5.93 8.88
N ASP A 313 -31.36 -5.38 7.71
CA ASP A 313 -32.63 -4.69 7.56
C ASP A 313 -33.72 -5.68 7.15
N MET A 314 -34.70 -5.88 8.02
CA MET A 314 -35.86 -6.74 7.76
C MET A 314 -36.98 -6.02 6.99
N ARG A 315 -36.86 -4.71 6.75
CA ARG A 315 -37.87 -3.89 6.06
C ARG A 315 -37.78 -4.04 4.55
N PRO A 316 -38.91 -4.15 3.82
CA PRO A 316 -38.91 -4.11 2.37
C PRO A 316 -38.63 -2.67 1.90
N LEU A 317 -37.37 -2.36 1.59
CA LEU A 317 -36.92 -1.05 1.13
C LEU A 317 -36.22 -1.14 -0.23
N ARG A 318 -36.23 -0.01 -0.94
CA ARG A 318 -35.59 0.11 -2.26
C ARG A 318 -34.06 0.01 -2.13
N PRO A 319 -33.35 -0.63 -3.06
CA PRO A 319 -31.89 -0.62 -3.07
C PRO A 319 -31.38 0.81 -3.31
N SER A 320 -30.87 1.45 -2.27
CA SER A 320 -30.14 2.72 -2.36
C SER A 320 -28.65 2.44 -2.38
N SER A 321 -27.93 2.87 -3.42
CA SER A 321 -26.48 2.68 -3.47
C SER A 321 -25.78 3.36 -2.27
N ARG A 322 -24.97 2.58 -1.56
CA ARG A 322 -24.05 3.08 -0.54
C ARG A 322 -22.86 3.84 -1.12
N PHE A 323 -22.63 3.77 -2.43
CA PHE A 323 -21.43 4.31 -3.06
C PHE A 323 -21.79 5.17 -4.29
N ALA A 324 -21.20 6.35 -4.39
CA ALA A 324 -21.47 7.32 -5.45
C ALA A 324 -20.22 8.14 -5.79
N ALA A 325 -20.17 8.68 -7.01
CA ALA A 325 -19.08 9.56 -7.44
C ALA A 325 -19.03 10.85 -6.61
N GLY A 326 -17.83 11.23 -6.16
CA GLY A 326 -17.59 12.42 -5.35
C GLY A 326 -18.05 12.32 -3.90
N GLU A 327 -18.34 11.12 -3.40
CA GLU A 327 -18.77 10.88 -2.03
C GLU A 327 -17.79 9.94 -1.31
N LEU A 328 -17.53 10.24 -0.03
CA LEU A 328 -16.72 9.41 0.85
C LEU A 328 -17.62 8.61 1.80
N THR A 329 -17.67 7.30 1.62
CA THR A 329 -18.29 6.39 2.59
C THR A 329 -17.24 5.95 3.62
N ILE A 330 -17.57 6.00 4.89
CA ILE A 330 -16.75 5.49 5.99
C ILE A 330 -17.57 4.41 6.68
N VAL A 331 -17.02 3.21 6.86
CA VAL A 331 -17.58 2.19 7.74
C VAL A 331 -16.73 2.16 8.99
N ASP A 332 -17.29 2.70 10.06
CA ASP A 332 -16.64 2.87 11.35
C ASP A 332 -17.25 1.89 12.34
N LEU A 333 -16.48 0.84 12.67
CA LEU A 333 -16.89 -0.23 13.57
C LEU A 333 -16.24 -0.09 14.95
N SER A 334 -15.93 1.13 15.38
CA SER A 334 -15.42 1.47 16.73
C SER A 334 -16.49 1.28 17.81
N ASP A 335 -16.90 0.03 18.02
CA ASP A 335 -17.93 -0.40 18.96
C ASP A 335 -17.30 -1.33 20.01
N PRO A 336 -17.42 -1.06 21.33
CA PRO A 336 -16.93 -1.95 22.39
C PRO A 336 -17.47 -3.39 22.32
N PHE A 337 -18.58 -3.62 21.61
CA PHE A 337 -19.23 -4.92 21.47
C PHE A 337 -18.84 -5.68 20.19
N ILE A 338 -17.93 -5.14 19.35
CA ILE A 338 -17.46 -5.78 18.12
C ILE A 338 -15.98 -6.13 18.27
N ASP A 339 -15.64 -7.41 18.17
CA ASP A 339 -14.25 -7.85 18.14
C ASP A 339 -13.60 -7.62 16.75
N PRO A 340 -12.26 -7.53 16.65
CA PRO A 340 -11.60 -7.24 15.38
C PRO A 340 -11.78 -8.30 14.29
N GLY A 341 -12.07 -9.56 14.66
CA GLY A 341 -12.37 -10.63 13.71
C GLY A 341 -13.76 -10.46 13.09
N SER A 342 -14.75 -10.13 13.92
CA SER A 342 -16.09 -9.73 13.46
C SER A 342 -16.05 -8.48 12.57
N ALA A 343 -15.25 -7.47 12.95
CA ALA A 343 -15.03 -6.29 12.12
C ALA A 343 -14.40 -6.64 10.75
N CYS A 344 -13.43 -7.55 10.70
CA CYS A 344 -12.87 -8.04 9.43
C CYS A 344 -13.93 -8.69 8.52
N GLY A 345 -14.81 -9.52 9.07
CA GLY A 345 -15.89 -10.15 8.31
C GLY A 345 -16.89 -9.13 7.73
N LEU A 346 -17.27 -8.13 8.52
CA LEU A 346 -18.12 -7.02 8.06
C LEU A 346 -17.44 -6.17 6.98
N PHE A 347 -16.17 -5.82 7.19
CA PHE A 347 -15.37 -5.07 6.21
C PHE A 347 -15.18 -5.84 4.89
N GLU A 348 -15.04 -7.16 4.93
CA GLU A 348 -14.96 -7.99 3.73
C GLU A 348 -16.24 -7.86 2.89
N ILE A 349 -17.42 -7.96 3.52
CA ILE A 349 -18.72 -7.83 2.85
C ILE A 349 -18.85 -6.45 2.21
N VAL A 350 -18.59 -5.38 2.98
CA VAL A 350 -18.67 -4.01 2.47
C VAL A 350 -17.68 -3.81 1.31
N THR A 351 -16.48 -4.39 1.40
CA THR A 351 -15.48 -4.36 0.33
C THR A 351 -16.00 -5.04 -0.94
N ARG A 352 -16.56 -6.25 -0.86
CA ARG A 352 -17.13 -6.94 -2.04
C ARG A 352 -18.31 -6.16 -2.64
N LEU A 353 -19.17 -5.57 -1.82
CA LEU A 353 -20.25 -4.68 -2.28
C LEU A 353 -19.71 -3.44 -3.01
N PHE A 354 -18.68 -2.79 -2.47
CA PHE A 354 -18.03 -1.63 -3.08
C PHE A 354 -17.39 -1.97 -4.43
N VAL A 355 -16.75 -3.13 -4.55
CA VAL A 355 -16.17 -3.62 -5.81
C VAL A 355 -17.24 -3.87 -6.87
N ARG A 356 -18.37 -4.50 -6.49
CA ARG A 356 -19.48 -4.79 -7.41
C ARG A 356 -20.34 -3.58 -7.79
N ALA A 357 -20.45 -2.57 -6.92
CA ALA A 357 -21.32 -1.41 -7.17
C ALA A 357 -20.86 -0.57 -8.37
N ASP A 358 -21.75 -0.27 -9.32
CA ASP A 358 -21.47 0.79 -10.30
C ASP A 358 -21.61 2.16 -9.63
N ALA A 359 -20.52 2.91 -9.61
CA ALA A 359 -20.45 4.26 -9.04
C ALA A 359 -20.27 5.35 -10.11
N GLY A 360 -20.21 4.99 -11.41
CA GLY A 360 -19.99 5.92 -12.52
C GLY A 360 -18.58 6.58 -12.57
N THR A 361 -17.64 6.13 -11.73
CA THR A 361 -16.28 6.69 -11.60
C THR A 361 -15.31 5.65 -11.04
N GLY A 362 -14.01 5.99 -11.01
CA GLY A 362 -12.98 5.18 -10.36
C GLY A 362 -13.16 5.15 -8.83
N LYS A 363 -12.59 4.13 -8.18
CA LYS A 363 -12.83 3.84 -6.76
C LYS A 363 -11.56 4.02 -5.93
N VAL A 364 -11.69 4.38 -4.66
CA VAL A 364 -10.63 4.30 -3.67
C VAL A 364 -11.11 3.56 -2.42
N LEU A 365 -10.38 2.52 -2.04
CA LEU A 365 -10.53 1.78 -0.80
C LEU A 365 -9.42 2.18 0.16
N VAL A 366 -9.77 2.64 1.35
CA VAL A 366 -8.83 2.96 2.44
C VAL A 366 -9.02 1.95 3.57
N VAL A 367 -7.96 1.24 3.90
CA VAL A 367 -7.85 0.31 5.01
C VAL A 367 -7.13 1.05 6.13
N ASP A 368 -7.87 1.77 6.97
CA ASP A 368 -7.29 2.65 7.99
C ASP A 368 -7.07 1.92 9.34
N GLU A 369 -6.09 2.38 10.11
CA GLU A 369 -5.62 1.77 11.36
C GLU A 369 -5.45 0.23 11.30
N ALA A 370 -4.95 -0.30 10.18
CA ALA A 370 -5.01 -1.72 9.81
C ALA A 370 -4.54 -2.71 10.91
N HIS A 371 -3.48 -2.36 11.66
CA HIS A 371 -2.98 -3.13 12.81
C HIS A 371 -4.02 -3.46 13.89
N LYS A 372 -5.08 -2.66 14.04
CA LYS A 372 -6.14 -2.91 15.03
C LYS A 372 -7.03 -4.10 14.68
N TYR A 373 -7.01 -4.60 13.43
CA TYR A 373 -7.83 -5.74 13.00
C TYR A 373 -7.10 -6.78 12.15
N LEU A 374 -6.19 -6.38 11.25
CA LEU A 374 -5.41 -7.29 10.39
C LEU A 374 -4.38 -8.15 11.15
N SER A 375 -4.14 -7.89 12.43
CA SER A 375 -3.25 -8.70 13.29
C SER A 375 -3.87 -10.03 13.76
N THR A 376 -5.17 -10.28 13.53
CA THR A 376 -5.91 -11.37 14.18
C THR A 376 -6.06 -12.66 13.33
N ASN A 377 -5.29 -13.70 13.67
CA ASN A 377 -5.18 -14.98 12.93
C ASN A 377 -6.48 -15.81 12.72
N ARG A 378 -7.67 -15.35 13.10
CA ARG A 378 -8.94 -16.12 12.95
C ARG A 378 -10.00 -15.48 12.06
N GLY A 379 -10.09 -14.15 11.97
CA GLY A 379 -11.06 -13.43 11.11
C GLY A 379 -10.44 -12.76 9.87
N VAL A 380 -9.11 -12.59 9.86
CA VAL A 380 -8.40 -11.76 8.87
C VAL A 380 -8.28 -12.39 7.48
N ALA A 381 -8.38 -13.71 7.36
CA ALA A 381 -8.08 -14.41 6.11
C ALA A 381 -8.96 -13.95 4.93
N GLY A 382 -10.26 -13.72 5.15
CA GLY A 382 -11.20 -13.31 4.11
C GLY A 382 -10.95 -11.87 3.60
N LEU A 383 -10.86 -10.90 4.52
CA LEU A 383 -10.52 -9.52 4.19
C LEU A 383 -9.14 -9.41 3.51
N THR A 384 -8.12 -10.08 4.05
CA THR A 384 -6.77 -10.10 3.47
C THR A 384 -6.74 -10.71 2.07
N LYS A 385 -7.45 -11.82 1.84
CA LYS A 385 -7.61 -12.41 0.49
C LYS A 385 -8.32 -11.44 -0.46
N SER A 386 -9.33 -10.72 0.02
CA SER A 386 -10.06 -9.72 -0.76
C SER A 386 -9.15 -8.53 -1.14
N LEU A 387 -8.38 -7.98 -0.20
CA LEU A 387 -7.39 -6.93 -0.46
C LEU A 387 -6.29 -7.37 -1.42
N LEU A 388 -5.81 -8.62 -1.29
CA LEU A 388 -4.80 -9.19 -2.17
C LEU A 388 -5.31 -9.37 -3.60
N THR A 389 -6.56 -9.83 -3.76
CA THR A 389 -7.21 -9.97 -5.07
C THR A 389 -7.42 -8.59 -5.69
N LEU A 390 -7.93 -7.63 -4.91
CA LEU A 390 -8.12 -6.24 -5.34
C LEU A 390 -6.84 -5.59 -5.82
N THR A 391 -5.73 -5.77 -5.10
CA THR A 391 -4.45 -5.16 -5.46
C THR A 391 -3.88 -5.75 -6.77
N ARG A 392 -4.11 -7.05 -7.03
CA ARG A 392 -3.75 -7.68 -8.31
C ARG A 392 -4.61 -7.20 -9.47
N GLU A 393 -5.92 -7.07 -9.25
CA GLU A 393 -6.90 -6.72 -10.30
C GLU A 393 -7.17 -5.20 -10.39
N GLN A 394 -6.47 -4.37 -9.61
CA GLN A 394 -6.77 -2.94 -9.43
C GLN A 394 -6.85 -2.15 -10.74
N ARG A 395 -6.04 -2.54 -11.74
CA ARG A 395 -6.04 -1.94 -13.09
C ARG A 395 -7.33 -2.20 -13.85
N HIS A 396 -7.88 -3.42 -13.75
CA HIS A 396 -9.14 -3.81 -14.42
C HIS A 396 -10.36 -3.28 -13.66
N LEU A 397 -10.31 -3.26 -12.33
CA LEU A 397 -11.41 -2.82 -11.47
C LEU A 397 -11.48 -1.28 -11.29
N GLY A 398 -10.45 -0.55 -11.72
CA GLY A 398 -10.37 0.91 -11.57
C GLY A 398 -10.23 1.39 -10.11
N VAL A 399 -9.74 0.53 -9.22
CA VAL A 399 -9.66 0.74 -7.76
C VAL A 399 -8.26 1.26 -7.38
N ARG A 400 -8.16 2.22 -6.44
CA ARG A 400 -6.94 2.45 -5.66
C ARG A 400 -7.09 1.83 -4.29
N VAL A 401 -6.01 1.25 -3.76
CA VAL A 401 -6.00 0.66 -2.40
C VAL A 401 -4.98 1.41 -1.55
N LEU A 402 -5.44 2.09 -0.51
CA LEU A 402 -4.58 2.78 0.47
C LEU A 402 -4.62 2.00 1.79
N ILE A 403 -3.48 1.58 2.33
CA ILE A 403 -3.39 0.87 3.60
C ILE A 403 -2.64 1.75 4.61
N SER A 404 -3.31 2.14 5.67
CA SER A 404 -2.79 3.02 6.74
C SER A 404 -2.60 2.21 8.00
N THR A 405 -1.38 2.13 8.52
CA THR A 405 -1.09 1.37 9.74
C THR A 405 0.06 1.98 10.55
N GLN A 406 0.01 1.84 11.87
CA GLN A 406 1.14 2.20 12.73
C GLN A 406 2.18 1.08 12.74
N GLU A 407 1.73 -0.18 12.70
CA GLU A 407 2.57 -1.36 12.63
C GLU A 407 2.50 -1.98 11.22
N PRO A 408 3.58 -1.94 10.40
CA PRO A 408 3.59 -2.50 9.04
C PRO A 408 3.76 -4.02 9.00
N THR A 409 4.20 -4.66 10.11
CA THR A 409 4.36 -6.12 10.24
C THR A 409 3.04 -6.90 10.22
N VAL A 410 1.91 -6.23 10.38
CA VAL A 410 0.56 -6.83 10.22
C VAL A 410 0.15 -7.00 8.75
N ILE A 411 0.83 -6.31 7.82
CA ILE A 411 0.52 -6.39 6.39
C ILE A 411 1.28 -7.59 5.81
N PRO A 412 0.61 -8.55 5.16
CA PRO A 412 1.31 -9.70 4.60
C PRO A 412 2.38 -9.28 3.57
N PRO A 413 3.57 -9.91 3.58
CA PRO A 413 4.62 -9.76 2.57
C PRO A 413 4.12 -9.65 1.12
N VAL A 414 3.26 -10.60 0.70
CA VAL A 414 2.72 -10.68 -0.66
C VAL A 414 1.84 -9.47 -1.02
N LEU A 415 1.26 -8.78 -0.04
CA LEU A 415 0.50 -7.54 -0.26
C LEU A 415 1.44 -6.33 -0.36
N LEU A 416 2.53 -6.30 0.42
CA LEU A 416 3.59 -5.29 0.30
C LEU A 416 4.32 -5.36 -1.04
N ASP A 417 4.65 -6.56 -1.53
CA ASP A 417 5.30 -6.78 -2.84
C ASP A 417 4.47 -6.24 -4.02
N LEU A 418 3.14 -6.12 -3.85
CA LEU A 418 2.21 -5.59 -4.85
C LEU A 418 1.90 -4.09 -4.66
N CYS A 419 2.48 -3.44 -3.65
CA CYS A 419 2.26 -2.02 -3.40
C CYS A 419 3.14 -1.16 -4.32
N THR A 420 2.49 -0.40 -5.20
CA THR A 420 3.18 0.50 -6.14
C THR A 420 3.84 1.71 -5.47
N VAL A 421 3.42 2.06 -4.25
CA VAL A 421 3.95 3.16 -3.45
C VAL A 421 4.06 2.72 -1.98
N ALA A 422 5.20 2.96 -1.34
CA ALA A 422 5.36 2.87 0.11
C ALA A 422 5.73 4.25 0.66
N ILE A 423 4.95 4.75 1.61
CA ILE A 423 5.14 6.02 2.30
C ILE A 423 5.43 5.72 3.78
N MET A 424 6.65 6.01 4.20
CA MET A 424 7.19 5.69 5.52
C MET A 424 7.49 6.99 6.27
N HIS A 425 6.56 7.42 7.12
CA HIS A 425 6.79 8.46 8.10
C HIS A 425 7.69 7.95 9.25
N ARG A 426 8.06 8.84 10.18
CA ARG A 426 8.91 8.49 11.33
C ARG A 426 8.44 7.23 12.05
N PHE A 427 9.37 6.31 12.29
CA PHE A 427 9.25 5.21 13.25
C PHE A 427 10.62 4.79 13.78
N SER A 428 10.64 4.02 14.87
CA SER A 428 11.86 3.65 15.61
C SER A 428 12.12 2.14 15.71
N SER A 429 11.28 1.30 15.10
CA SER A 429 11.43 -0.16 15.10
C SER A 429 12.33 -0.65 13.96
N PRO A 430 13.50 -1.26 14.23
CA PRO A 430 14.33 -1.86 13.18
C PRO A 430 13.61 -3.00 12.45
N ALA A 431 12.81 -3.79 13.18
CA ALA A 431 12.04 -4.90 12.61
C ALA A 431 11.01 -4.42 11.56
N TRP A 432 10.42 -3.23 11.75
CA TRP A 432 9.52 -2.62 10.76
C TRP A 432 10.28 -2.16 9.51
N TRP A 433 11.47 -1.60 9.69
CA TRP A 433 12.34 -1.24 8.57
C TRP A 433 12.79 -2.48 7.81
N ASP A 434 13.27 -3.52 8.49
CA ASP A 434 13.69 -4.77 7.85
C ASP A 434 12.55 -5.46 7.12
N HIS A 435 11.31 -5.36 7.62
CA HIS A 435 10.12 -5.85 6.94
C HIS A 435 9.89 -5.06 5.64
N LEU A 436 9.82 -3.73 5.71
CA LEU A 436 9.56 -2.87 4.55
C LEU A 436 10.71 -2.91 3.51
N ALA A 437 11.96 -2.80 3.94
CA ALA A 437 13.14 -2.78 3.08
C ALA A 437 13.41 -4.11 2.37
N ARG A 438 12.92 -5.25 2.90
CA ARG A 438 12.93 -6.53 2.18
C ARG A 438 11.98 -6.55 1.00
N HIS A 439 10.82 -5.90 1.13
CA HIS A 439 9.78 -5.84 0.09
C HIS A 439 9.96 -4.67 -0.88
N VAL A 440 10.74 -3.64 -0.49
CA VAL A 440 10.98 -2.49 -1.34
C VAL A 440 12.46 -2.33 -1.65
N SER A 441 12.80 -2.62 -2.90
CA SER A 441 14.16 -2.65 -3.45
C SER A 441 14.82 -1.26 -3.54
N ALA A 442 15.13 -0.64 -2.40
CA ALA A 442 15.85 0.63 -2.33
C ALA A 442 17.35 0.46 -2.62
N ASP A 443 18.00 1.51 -3.11
CA ASP A 443 19.43 1.51 -3.45
C ASP A 443 20.37 1.91 -2.30
N ILE A 444 19.81 2.26 -1.14
CA ILE A 444 20.54 2.72 0.05
C ILE A 444 20.74 1.54 1.02
N SER A 445 21.82 1.57 1.81
CA SER A 445 22.05 0.53 2.82
C SER A 445 20.96 0.56 3.91
N THR A 446 20.63 -0.61 4.45
CA THR A 446 19.61 -0.78 5.49
C THR A 446 19.82 0.19 6.65
N GLU A 447 21.06 0.33 7.12
CA GLU A 447 21.44 1.24 8.20
C GLU A 447 21.15 2.71 7.85
N GLN A 448 21.64 3.21 6.70
CA GLN A 448 21.47 4.61 6.30
C GLN A 448 20.00 4.99 6.05
N GLY A 449 19.19 4.05 5.56
CA GLY A 449 17.76 4.24 5.38
C GLY A 449 17.02 4.32 6.72
N PHE A 450 17.31 3.40 7.64
CA PHE A 450 16.73 3.40 8.99
C PHE A 450 17.11 4.67 9.77
N ASP A 451 18.39 5.05 9.75
CA ASP A 451 18.91 6.26 10.41
C ASP A 451 18.20 7.55 9.95
N LYS A 452 17.73 7.57 8.69
CA LYS A 452 16.91 8.66 8.14
C LYS A 452 15.46 8.58 8.63
N VAL A 453 14.82 7.41 8.56
CA VAL A 453 13.43 7.22 9.05
C VAL A 453 13.26 7.67 10.50
N VAL A 454 14.21 7.33 11.37
CA VAL A 454 14.17 7.70 12.80
C VAL A 454 14.20 9.23 13.00
N LYS A 455 14.88 9.96 12.10
CA LYS A 455 15.14 11.41 12.21
C LYS A 455 14.11 12.29 11.48
N LEU A 456 13.15 11.70 10.75
CA LEU A 456 12.09 12.44 10.03
C LEU A 456 11.29 13.37 10.95
N GLN A 457 11.02 14.58 10.49
CA GLN A 457 10.08 15.50 11.16
C GLN A 457 8.63 15.07 10.92
N THR A 458 7.68 15.66 11.67
CA THR A 458 6.25 15.41 11.43
C THR A 458 5.85 15.93 10.06
N GLY A 459 5.19 15.07 9.27
CA GLY A 459 4.83 15.34 7.88
C GLY A 459 5.94 15.01 6.87
N GLU A 460 7.16 14.73 7.31
CA GLU A 460 8.20 14.16 6.44
C GLU A 460 8.04 12.64 6.34
N ALA A 461 8.33 12.10 5.16
CA ALA A 461 8.28 10.68 4.87
C ALA A 461 9.36 10.28 3.88
N ILE A 462 9.88 9.06 4.05
CA ILE A 462 10.58 8.35 2.99
C ILE A 462 9.53 7.71 2.07
N VAL A 463 9.65 7.95 0.77
CA VAL A 463 8.78 7.37 -0.26
C VAL A 463 9.58 6.53 -1.23
N LEU A 464 9.04 5.35 -1.51
CA LEU A 464 9.56 4.41 -2.49
C LEU A 464 8.42 4.07 -3.44
N ALA A 465 8.60 4.35 -4.73
CA ALA A 465 7.58 4.12 -5.76
C ALA A 465 8.27 3.73 -7.07
N PRO A 466 8.66 2.47 -7.28
CA PRO A 466 9.54 2.11 -8.38
C PRO A 466 9.05 2.52 -9.77
N SER A 467 7.73 2.49 -9.99
CA SER A 467 7.07 2.88 -11.24
C SER A 467 6.69 4.37 -11.34
N GLY A 468 6.98 5.19 -10.33
CA GLY A 468 6.81 6.65 -10.43
C GLY A 468 7.89 7.27 -11.33
N MET A 469 7.62 8.46 -11.86
CA MET A 469 8.47 9.13 -12.86
C MET A 469 9.17 10.37 -12.29
N GLY A 470 10.45 10.51 -12.60
CA GLY A 470 11.23 11.70 -12.32
C GLY A 470 12.23 12.00 -13.43
N VAL A 471 13.00 13.04 -13.22
CA VAL A 471 14.11 13.43 -14.10
C VAL A 471 15.37 13.39 -13.25
N PHE A 472 16.39 12.70 -13.71
CA PHE A 472 17.63 12.46 -12.95
C PHE A 472 18.85 12.63 -13.86
N PRO A 473 20.05 12.88 -13.30
CA PRO A 473 21.30 12.68 -14.03
C PRO A 473 21.36 11.26 -14.61
N ASP A 474 21.88 11.13 -15.82
CA ASP A 474 22.00 9.83 -16.48
C ASP A 474 22.98 8.89 -15.73
N ASP A 475 22.46 7.77 -15.23
CA ASP A 475 23.23 6.73 -14.52
C ASP A 475 24.01 5.81 -15.49
N SER A 476 23.84 5.95 -16.82
CA SER A 476 24.47 5.11 -17.84
C SER A 476 25.94 5.49 -18.12
N GLY A 477 26.80 5.20 -17.15
CA GLY A 477 28.25 5.43 -17.22
C GLY A 477 29.04 4.57 -18.22
N THR A 478 28.73 4.61 -19.53
CA THR A 478 29.63 4.12 -20.60
C THR A 478 29.54 4.91 -21.91
N SER A 479 30.36 5.95 -22.02
CA SER A 479 31.14 6.16 -23.25
C SER A 479 32.52 6.75 -22.93
N LYS A 480 33.57 6.02 -23.32
CA LYS A 480 34.95 6.52 -23.27
C LYS A 480 35.18 7.48 -24.43
N THR A 481 34.82 8.75 -24.27
CA THR A 481 35.49 9.83 -25.02
C THR A 481 36.65 10.36 -24.20
N LYS A 482 37.80 9.70 -24.37
CA LYS A 482 39.06 10.44 -24.29
C LYS A 482 39.08 11.47 -25.43
N ASP A 483 39.94 12.47 -25.27
CA ASP A 483 40.30 13.45 -26.30
C ASP A 483 39.26 14.54 -26.60
N SER A 484 39.19 15.53 -25.71
CA SER A 484 39.95 16.77 -25.97
C SER A 484 39.83 17.76 -24.81
N ALA A 485 40.97 18.16 -24.25
CA ALA A 485 41.03 19.26 -23.30
C ALA A 485 41.05 20.58 -24.07
N THR A 486 39.92 21.30 -24.06
CA THR A 486 39.89 22.74 -24.32
C THR A 486 39.30 23.43 -23.10
N ALA A 487 39.87 24.58 -22.75
CA ALA A 487 39.62 25.25 -21.48
C ALA A 487 38.29 26.03 -21.44
N GLU A 488 37.96 26.48 -20.23
CA GLU A 488 36.84 27.38 -19.86
C GLU A 488 35.44 26.75 -19.72
N GLY A 489 34.74 27.15 -18.65
CA GLY A 489 33.27 27.07 -18.55
C GLY A 489 32.66 25.87 -17.79
N ALA A 490 32.67 25.96 -16.45
CA ALA A 490 31.79 25.22 -15.50
C ALA A 490 31.85 23.67 -15.49
N PRO A 491 31.52 23.00 -14.36
CA PRO A 491 31.32 21.56 -14.36
C PRO A 491 30.11 21.21 -15.25
N ARG A 492 30.37 20.50 -16.34
CA ARG A 492 29.36 20.05 -17.31
C ARG A 492 28.43 19.05 -16.61
N LYS A 493 27.31 19.55 -16.04
CA LYS A 493 26.30 18.71 -15.38
C LYS A 493 25.88 17.61 -16.36
N ALA A 494 25.85 16.37 -15.88
CA ALA A 494 25.41 15.23 -16.69
C ALA A 494 24.01 15.49 -17.26
N PRO A 495 23.71 15.03 -18.50
CA PRO A 495 22.41 15.24 -19.10
C PRO A 495 21.32 14.65 -18.19
N LEU A 496 20.27 15.42 -17.98
CA LEU A 496 19.10 14.98 -17.23
C LEU A 496 18.20 14.15 -18.14
N THR A 497 17.82 12.95 -17.71
CA THR A 497 16.98 12.02 -18.45
C THR A 497 15.67 11.74 -17.72
N LEU A 498 14.58 11.64 -18.47
CA LEU A 498 13.28 11.21 -17.96
C LEU A 498 13.29 9.70 -17.74
N GLY A 499 12.96 9.26 -16.53
CA GLY A 499 12.94 7.84 -16.19
C GLY A 499 12.12 7.51 -14.96
N GLN A 500 11.96 6.21 -14.71
CA GLN A 500 11.32 5.72 -13.50
C GLN A 500 12.21 5.95 -12.27
N PHE A 501 11.63 6.15 -11.08
CA PHE A 501 12.37 6.21 -9.81
C PHE A 501 13.16 4.90 -9.59
N GLY A 502 12.57 3.75 -9.93
CA GLY A 502 13.20 2.44 -9.79
C GLY A 502 13.57 2.15 -8.34
N ARG A 503 14.87 2.09 -8.06
CA ARG A 503 15.42 1.83 -6.71
C ARG A 503 15.65 3.11 -5.87
N ARG A 504 15.35 4.29 -6.43
CA ARG A 504 15.62 5.58 -5.77
C ARG A 504 14.67 5.84 -4.62
N LEU A 505 15.22 6.43 -3.56
CA LEU A 505 14.52 6.81 -2.35
C LEU A 505 14.20 8.30 -2.39
N ILE A 506 12.93 8.66 -2.23
CA ILE A 506 12.49 10.05 -2.19
C ILE A 506 12.30 10.45 -0.72
N LEU A 507 12.99 11.49 -0.26
CA LEU A 507 12.60 12.17 0.98
C LEU A 507 11.55 13.21 0.59
N MET A 508 10.32 13.07 1.09
CA MET A 508 9.25 14.04 0.85
C MET A 508 8.77 14.70 2.15
N LYS A 509 8.12 15.86 2.00
CA LYS A 509 7.30 16.51 3.01
C LYS A 509 5.88 16.68 2.48
N THR A 510 4.89 16.16 3.19
CA THR A 510 3.48 16.24 2.79
C THR A 510 3.00 17.70 2.81
N ARG A 511 2.21 18.12 1.80
CA ARG A 511 1.63 19.48 1.79
C ARG A 511 0.62 19.67 2.92
N ALA A 512 0.38 20.92 3.33
CA ALA A 512 -0.73 21.25 4.21
C ALA A 512 -2.09 20.85 3.59
N ARG A 513 -3.04 20.46 4.45
CA ARG A 513 -4.44 20.17 4.09
C ARG A 513 -5.18 21.44 3.65
N VAL A 514 -6.15 21.28 2.75
CA VAL A 514 -7.12 22.33 2.40
C VAL A 514 -8.44 22.17 3.15
N THR A 515 -8.70 20.98 3.68
CA THR A 515 -9.76 20.66 4.63
C THR A 515 -9.29 20.86 6.07
N LYS A 516 -10.22 20.92 7.02
CA LYS A 516 -9.87 21.00 8.45
C LYS A 516 -9.07 19.75 8.86
N ASP A 517 -8.11 19.89 9.77
CA ASP A 517 -7.35 18.74 10.30
C ASP A 517 -7.85 18.37 11.71
N GLY A 518 -8.09 17.08 11.94
CA GLY A 518 -8.52 16.54 13.23
C GLY A 518 -7.37 16.02 14.09
N GLY A 519 -6.26 15.65 13.45
CA GLY A 519 -5.13 14.96 14.07
C GLY A 519 -4.21 15.84 14.92
N ALA A 520 -4.61 17.07 15.25
CA ALA A 520 -3.83 17.97 16.10
C ALA A 520 -3.65 17.37 17.51
N SER A 521 -2.44 17.48 18.06
CA SER A 521 -2.18 17.10 19.44
C SER A 521 -2.94 18.02 20.40
N ILE A 522 -3.66 17.43 21.36
CA ILE A 522 -4.22 18.19 22.49
C ILE A 522 -3.05 18.56 23.39
N LEU A 523 -2.68 19.83 23.42
CA LEU A 523 -1.66 20.37 24.31
C LEU A 523 -2.33 20.81 25.63
N VAL A 524 -1.57 20.78 26.73
CA VAL A 524 -2.07 21.18 28.06
C VAL A 524 -2.12 22.71 28.20
N VAL A 525 -1.30 23.41 27.43
CA VAL A 525 -1.33 24.86 27.26
C VAL A 525 -1.71 25.11 25.81
N ASP A 526 -2.76 25.90 25.59
CA ASP A 526 -3.13 26.34 24.25
C ASP A 526 -1.97 27.17 23.68
N SER A 527 -1.41 26.73 22.55
CA SER A 527 -0.48 27.55 21.79
C SER A 527 -1.27 28.67 21.13
N GLU A 528 -1.14 29.89 21.64
CA GLU A 528 -1.66 31.09 20.99
C GLU A 528 -1.18 31.11 19.53
N SER A 529 -2.13 30.99 18.60
CA SER A 529 -1.83 31.11 17.18
C SER A 529 -1.58 32.58 16.86
N GLU A 530 -0.32 32.94 16.57
CA GLU A 530 0.09 34.26 16.09
C GLU A 530 -0.75 34.69 14.87
N SER A 531 -1.85 35.39 15.13
CA SER A 531 -2.78 35.90 14.11
C SER A 531 -3.57 37.12 14.59
N GLU A 532 -2.97 37.92 15.49
CA GLU A 532 -3.50 39.22 15.92
C GLU A 532 -2.36 40.15 16.38
N ALA A 533 -1.52 40.60 15.42
CA ALA A 533 -0.46 41.58 15.64
C ALA A 533 -0.13 42.40 14.38
N SER A 534 -1.16 42.94 13.71
CA SER A 534 -0.97 43.89 12.61
C SER A 534 -2.13 44.88 12.44
N GLU A 535 -2.57 45.50 13.54
CA GLU A 535 -3.39 46.73 13.50
C GLU A 535 -3.28 47.48 14.84
N SER A 536 -3.15 48.81 14.78
CA SER A 536 -2.62 49.72 15.82
C SER A 536 -1.14 49.45 16.21
N GLU A 537 -0.27 50.45 16.39
CA GLU A 537 -0.50 51.89 16.57
C GLU A 537 0.10 52.74 15.45
N SER A 538 -0.70 53.70 14.96
CA SER A 538 -0.23 54.93 14.35
C SER A 538 -0.88 56.10 15.07
N ASP A 539 -0.13 56.78 15.92
CA ASP A 539 -0.31 58.18 16.35
C ASP A 539 1.02 58.70 16.91
#